data_AF-A0A973TPM0-F1
#
_entry.id   AF-A0A973TPM0-F1
#
_cell.length_a   1.000
_cell.length_b   1.000
_cell.length_c   1.000
_cell.angle_alpha   90.00
_cell.angle_beta   90.00
_cell.angle_gamma   90.00
#
_symmetry.space_group_name_H-M   'P 1'
#
loop_
_entity.id
_entity.type
_entity.pdbx_description
1 polymer ?
#
loop_
_entity_poly.entity_id
_entity_poly.type
_entity_poly.pdbx_seq_one_letter_code
_entity_poly.pdbx_strand_id
1 'polypeptide(L)'
;MHRPLAAALVVASFTLAACAPMSTQDPGVAKCDTSKLGWAVGQPATEENARRLLRESGMGLWRIVAPASTERKDFRPDRLTIYTDKDNIIQSFECH
;
A
#
# COMPACT_ATOMS: atom_id res chain seq x y z
N MET A 1 -45.65 48.09 13.66
CA MET A 1 -45.52 46.83 14.44
C MET A 1 -46.30 45.79 13.64
N HIS A 2 -45.69 44.78 13.01
CA HIS A 2 -45.19 43.54 13.61
C HIS A 2 -44.10 42.92 12.69
N ARG A 3 -42.99 42.45 13.28
CA ARG A 3 -41.90 41.71 12.59
C ARG A 3 -42.30 40.24 12.47
N PRO A 4 -42.28 39.59 11.29
CA PRO A 4 -42.38 38.13 11.24
C PRO A 4 -40.97 37.53 11.40
N LEU A 5 -40.52 37.46 12.65
CA LEU A 5 -39.42 36.62 13.12
C LEU A 5 -40.00 35.24 13.49
N ALA A 6 -40.26 34.36 12.52
CA ALA A 6 -40.73 33.01 12.88
C ALA A 6 -40.62 31.94 11.78
N ALA A 7 -39.63 31.99 10.87
CA ALA A 7 -39.54 30.99 9.80
C ALA A 7 -38.12 30.48 9.51
N ALA A 8 -37.25 30.44 10.52
CA ALA A 8 -35.84 30.10 10.28
C ALA A 8 -35.22 29.12 11.29
N LEU A 9 -35.98 28.16 11.85
CA LEU A 9 -35.48 27.39 13.00
C LEU A 9 -35.66 25.86 12.98
N VAL A 10 -35.88 25.22 11.82
CA VAL A 10 -36.10 23.74 11.83
C VAL A 10 -35.21 22.92 10.87
N VAL A 11 -34.23 23.50 10.17
CA VAL A 11 -33.51 22.74 9.10
C VAL A 11 -31.98 22.66 9.31
N ALA A 12 -31.50 22.52 10.54
CA ALA A 12 -30.04 22.56 10.79
C ALA A 12 -29.44 21.37 11.57
N SER A 13 -30.13 20.22 11.67
CA SER A 13 -29.69 19.17 12.61
C SER A 13 -29.34 17.80 12.01
N PHE A 14 -29.31 17.61 10.68
CA PHE A 14 -29.18 16.26 10.09
C PHE A 14 -27.90 15.95 9.30
N THR A 15 -26.88 16.83 9.25
CA THR A 15 -25.74 16.64 8.34
C THR A 15 -24.45 16.06 8.94
N LEU A 16 -24.40 15.73 10.24
CA LEU A 16 -23.13 15.29 10.87
C LEU A 16 -22.88 13.77 10.93
N ALA A 17 -23.78 12.92 10.42
CA ALA A 17 -23.63 11.46 10.54
C ALA A 17 -22.75 10.78 9.47
N ALA A 18 -22.07 11.54 8.60
CA ALA A 18 -21.37 10.98 7.43
C ALA A 18 -19.91 10.52 7.68
N CYS A 19 -19.36 10.72 8.88
CA CYS A 19 -17.98 10.33 9.23
C CYS A 19 -17.92 9.13 10.19
N ALA A 20 -18.80 8.14 10.04
CA ALA A 20 -18.59 6.86 10.69
C ALA A 20 -17.56 6.04 9.88
N PRO A 21 -16.43 5.61 10.46
CA PRO A 21 -15.55 4.67 9.78
C PRO A 21 -16.30 3.36 9.55
N MET A 22 -16.48 2.97 8.29
CA MET A 22 -16.93 1.62 7.97
C MET A 22 -15.83 0.67 8.42
N SER A 23 -16.12 -0.17 9.42
CA SER A 23 -15.23 -1.25 9.82
C SER A 23 -15.16 -2.26 8.67
N THR A 24 -14.22 -2.06 7.75
CA THR A 24 -13.82 -3.10 6.81
C THR A 24 -13.22 -4.20 7.66
N GLN A 25 -13.94 -5.32 7.79
CA GLN A 25 -13.40 -6.53 8.35
C GLN A 25 -12.14 -6.86 7.56
N ASP A 26 -10.98 -6.64 8.18
CA ASP A 26 -9.68 -6.86 7.56
C ASP A 26 -9.67 -8.33 7.10
N PRO A 27 -9.63 -8.61 5.78
CA PRO A 27 -9.54 -9.96 5.27
C PRO A 27 -8.11 -10.44 5.53
N GLY A 28 -7.78 -10.63 6.81
CA GLY A 28 -6.46 -10.90 7.37
C GLY A 28 -5.28 -10.46 6.52
N VAL A 29 -4.63 -9.34 6.89
CA VAL A 29 -3.35 -8.83 6.35
C VAL A 29 -2.62 -9.87 5.51
N ALA A 30 -2.67 -9.71 4.18
CA ALA A 30 -1.94 -10.56 3.26
C ALA A 30 -0.49 -10.63 3.75
N LYS A 31 -0.02 -11.83 4.10
CA LYS A 31 1.35 -12.01 4.57
C LYS A 31 2.24 -12.09 3.36
N CYS A 32 3.24 -11.21 3.32
CA CYS A 32 4.24 -11.20 2.28
C CYS A 32 4.91 -12.57 2.16
N ASP A 33 4.90 -13.14 0.96
CA ASP A 33 5.47 -14.46 0.68
C ASP A 33 6.45 -14.39 -0.50
N THR A 34 7.71 -14.72 -0.25
CA THR A 34 8.76 -14.74 -1.28
C THR A 34 9.04 -16.13 -1.84
N SER A 35 8.42 -17.19 -1.29
CA SER A 35 8.74 -18.58 -1.60
C SER A 35 8.57 -18.95 -3.08
N LYS A 36 7.71 -18.22 -3.81
CA LYS A 36 7.39 -18.46 -5.22
C LYS A 36 8.11 -17.53 -6.20
N LEU A 37 8.88 -16.56 -5.71
CA LEU A 37 9.46 -15.49 -6.54
C LEU A 37 10.81 -15.85 -7.19
N GLY A 38 11.32 -17.06 -6.94
CA GLY A 38 12.65 -17.49 -7.40
C GLY A 38 12.87 -17.40 -8.92
N TRP A 39 11.79 -17.45 -9.72
CA TRP A 39 11.87 -17.30 -11.18
C TRP A 39 12.43 -15.94 -11.63
N ALA A 40 12.28 -14.90 -10.79
CA ALA A 40 12.65 -13.54 -11.14
C ALA A 40 14.12 -13.21 -10.81
N VAL A 41 14.83 -14.06 -10.07
CA VAL A 41 16.27 -13.87 -9.85
C VAL A 41 17.00 -13.98 -11.19
N GLY A 42 17.86 -13.00 -11.48
CA GLY A 42 18.54 -12.87 -12.78
C GLY A 42 17.71 -12.19 -13.88
N GLN A 43 16.46 -11.82 -13.60
CA GLN A 43 15.64 -11.03 -14.52
C GLN A 43 15.80 -9.53 -14.27
N PRO A 44 15.58 -8.67 -15.28
CA PRO A 44 15.55 -7.22 -15.07
C PRO A 44 14.36 -6.82 -14.19
N ALA A 45 14.53 -5.86 -13.29
CA ALA A 45 13.45 -5.29 -12.48
C ALA A 45 12.60 -4.29 -13.29
N THR A 46 11.92 -4.80 -14.33
CA THR A 46 10.96 -4.04 -15.14
C THR A 46 9.62 -3.89 -14.43
N GLU A 47 8.78 -2.97 -14.89
CA GLU A 47 7.42 -2.81 -14.36
C GLU A 47 6.58 -4.09 -14.52
N GLU A 48 6.75 -4.82 -15.62
CA GLU A 48 6.08 -6.10 -15.84
C GLU A 48 6.45 -7.13 -14.77
N ASN A 49 7.76 -7.30 -14.52
CA ASN A 49 8.26 -8.20 -13.50
C ASN A 49 7.83 -7.75 -12.10
N ALA A 50 7.95 -6.46 -11.77
CA ALA A 50 7.51 -5.91 -10.49
C ALA A 50 6.01 -6.12 -10.24
N ARG A 51 5.15 -5.91 -11.23
CA ARG A 51 3.71 -6.16 -11.12
C ARG A 51 3.41 -7.64 -10.89
N ARG A 52 4.16 -8.54 -11.53
CA ARG A 52 4.01 -9.98 -11.29
C ARG A 52 4.46 -10.36 -9.88
N LEU A 53 5.60 -9.83 -9.43
CA LEU A 53 6.13 -10.04 -8.08
C LEU A 53 5.15 -9.57 -7.00
N LEU A 54 4.52 -8.41 -7.16
CA LEU A 54 3.47 -7.92 -6.25
C LEU A 54 2.29 -8.91 -6.15
N ARG A 55 1.77 -9.37 -7.29
CA ARG A 55 0.65 -10.33 -7.31
C ARG A 55 1.01 -11.65 -6.65
N GLU A 56 2.20 -12.17 -6.94
CA GLU A 56 2.64 -13.47 -6.43
C GLU A 56 3.07 -13.42 -4.96
N SER A 57 3.56 -12.27 -4.48
CA SER A 57 3.89 -12.05 -3.06
C SER A 57 2.70 -11.68 -2.19
N GLY A 58 1.56 -11.36 -2.80
CA GLY A 58 0.37 -10.88 -2.11
C GLY A 58 0.49 -9.44 -1.59
N MET A 59 1.50 -8.69 -2.03
CA MET A 59 1.76 -7.33 -1.56
C MET A 59 1.07 -6.27 -2.42
N GLY A 60 0.58 -5.22 -1.75
CA GLY A 60 0.06 -4.02 -2.42
C GLY A 60 1.13 -2.96 -2.66
N LEU A 61 2.27 -3.05 -1.96
CA LEU A 61 3.36 -2.08 -2.02
C LEU A 61 4.69 -2.78 -2.28
N TRP A 62 5.57 -2.09 -3.01
CA TRP A 62 6.90 -2.58 -3.32
C TRP A 62 7.91 -1.44 -3.41
N ARG A 63 9.19 -1.79 -3.33
CA ARG A 63 10.31 -0.89 -3.66
C ARG A 63 11.45 -1.68 -4.30
N ILE A 64 12.30 -0.99 -5.07
CA ILE A 64 13.61 -1.49 -5.50
C ILE A 64 14.70 -0.84 -4.66
N VAL A 65 15.70 -1.63 -4.28
CA VAL A 65 16.91 -1.19 -3.59
C VAL A 65 18.13 -1.65 -4.40
N ALA A 66 18.90 -0.68 -4.89
CA ALA A 66 20.16 -0.93 -5.60
C ALA A 66 21.34 -0.92 -4.62
N PRO A 67 22.53 -1.42 -5.00
CA PRO A 67 23.64 -1.61 -4.06
C PRO A 67 24.18 -0.31 -3.42
N ALA A 68 24.02 0.84 -4.09
CA ALA A 68 24.45 2.14 -3.59
C ALA A 68 23.36 2.89 -2.79
N SER A 69 22.15 2.32 -2.66
CA SER A 69 21.06 2.93 -1.92
C SER A 69 21.38 2.96 -0.42
N THR A 70 21.36 4.16 0.17
CA THR A 70 21.47 4.34 1.62
C THR A 70 20.08 4.34 2.22
N GLU A 71 19.66 3.20 2.76
CA GLU A 71 18.33 3.03 3.32
C GLU A 71 18.39 2.97 4.86
N ARG A 72 17.50 3.69 5.52
CA ARG A 72 17.24 3.46 6.94
C ARG A 72 16.48 2.14 7.08
N LYS A 73 16.82 1.34 8.10
CA LYS A 73 16.03 0.15 8.44
C LYS A 73 14.62 0.59 8.86
N ASP A 74 13.66 0.34 7.98
CA ASP A 74 12.24 0.62 8.13
C ASP A 74 11.49 -0.71 7.90
N PHE A 75 10.90 -1.25 8.95
CA PHE A 75 10.13 -2.51 8.90
C PHE A 75 8.67 -2.18 8.57
N ARG A 76 8.23 -2.59 7.39
CA ARG A 76 6.88 -2.53 6.84
C ARG A 76 6.42 -3.90 6.31
N PRO A 77 5.66 -4.67 7.11
CA PRO A 77 5.25 -6.03 6.75
C PRO A 77 4.30 -6.09 5.54
N ASP A 78 3.80 -4.93 5.10
CA ASP A 78 2.93 -4.73 3.94
C ASP A 78 3.70 -4.38 2.65
N ARG A 79 5.03 -4.53 2.63
CA ARG A 79 5.89 -4.16 1.50
C ARG A 79 6.83 -5.28 1.08
N LEU A 80 6.89 -5.53 -0.24
CA LEU A 80 7.95 -6.31 -0.86
C LEU A 80 9.17 -5.41 -1.17
N THR A 81 10.34 -5.76 -0.67
CA THR A 81 11.60 -5.15 -1.10
C THR A 81 12.28 -6.04 -2.14
N ILE A 82 12.56 -5.48 -3.31
CA ILE A 82 13.27 -6.12 -4.42
C ILE A 82 14.70 -5.59 -4.44
N TYR A 83 15.69 -6.45 -4.23
CA TYR A 83 17.09 -6.06 -4.31
C TYR A 83 17.61 -6.30 -5.73
N THR A 84 18.32 -5.31 -6.26
CA THR A 84 18.94 -5.38 -7.59
C THR A 84 20.44 -5.15 -7.52
N ASP A 85 21.14 -5.54 -8.57
CA ASP A 85 22.52 -5.11 -8.81
C ASP A 85 22.57 -3.73 -9.50
N LYS A 86 23.78 -3.30 -9.89
CA LYS A 86 24.01 -2.01 -10.57
C LYS A 86 23.38 -1.92 -11.97
N ASP A 87 23.07 -3.06 -12.58
CA ASP A 87 22.53 -3.18 -13.94
C ASP A 87 21.00 -3.45 -13.90
N ASN A 88 20.36 -3.23 -12.74
CA ASN A 88 18.93 -3.45 -12.48
C ASN A 88 18.49 -4.92 -12.61
N ILE A 89 19.42 -5.86 -12.38
CA ILE A 89 19.13 -7.30 -12.34
C ILE A 89 18.72 -7.68 -10.91
N ILE A 90 17.62 -8.42 -10.78
CA ILE A 90 17.06 -8.85 -9.51
C ILE A 90 17.97 -9.92 -8.87
N GLN A 91 18.34 -9.69 -7.62
CA GLN A 91 19.22 -10.57 -6.85
C GLN A 91 18.49 -11.30 -5.71
N SER A 92 17.57 -10.63 -5.02
CA SER A 92 16.84 -11.21 -3.89
C SER A 92 15.58 -10.42 -3.54
N PHE A 93 14.79 -10.96 -2.61
CA PHE A 93 13.56 -10.36 -2.11
C PHE A 93 13.52 -10.44 -0.59
N GLU A 94 12.95 -9.42 0.04
CA GLU A 94 12.64 -9.47 1.47
C GLU A 94 11.26 -8.90 1.76
N CYS A 95 10.67 -9.44 2.81
CA CYS A 95 9.49 -8.91 3.47
C CYS A 95 9.95 -8.34 4.81
N HIS A 96 10.02 -7.02 4.91
CA HIS A 96 10.33 -6.35 6.16
C HIS A 96 9.47 -5.13 6.31
#